data_AF-A0A3S1T9U8-F1
#
_entry.id   AF-A0A3S1T9U8-F1
#
_cell.length_a   1.000
_cell.length_b   1.000
_cell.length_c   1.000
_cell.angle_alpha   90.00
_cell.angle_beta   90.00
_cell.angle_gamma   90.00
#
_symmetry.space_group_name_H-M   'P 1'
#
loop_
_entity.id
_entity.type
_entity.pdbx_description
1 polymer ?
#
loop_
_entity_poly.entity_id
_entity_poly.type
_entity_poly.pdbx_seq_one_letter_code
_entity_poly.pdbx_strand_id
1 'polypeptide(L)'
;MTISNSVPITPELVAAHGLKPDEYQRILDLVGREPSFTELGIFSAMWNEHCSYKSSKKWLRTLPTSGPQVIQGPGENAGVVDIGDGDCVVFKMESHNHPSYIEPYQGAATGVGGILRDVFTMGARPVAAMNALRFGAPDHPKTRHLVAGVVSGVGGYGNSFGVPTVGGEVNFDARYNGNI
;
A
#
# COMPACT_ATOMS: atom_id res chain seq x y z
N MET A 1 5.58 -21.75 -28.69
CA MET A 1 4.97 -20.55 -29.28
C MET A 1 5.95 -19.40 -29.14
N THR A 2 6.43 -18.83 -30.23
CA THR A 2 7.19 -17.58 -30.21
C THR A 2 6.20 -16.42 -30.17
N ILE A 3 6.06 -15.79 -29.02
CA ILE A 3 5.35 -14.51 -28.92
C ILE A 3 6.20 -13.49 -29.66
N SER A 4 5.61 -12.76 -30.62
CA SER A 4 6.32 -11.72 -31.35
C SER A 4 6.54 -10.51 -30.43
N ASN A 5 7.79 -10.26 -30.06
CA ASN A 5 8.19 -9.07 -29.34
C ASN A 5 8.50 -7.94 -30.34
N SER A 6 7.58 -6.98 -30.44
CA SER A 6 7.84 -5.74 -31.19
C SER A 6 8.83 -4.82 -30.48
N VAL A 7 9.03 -5.01 -29.17
CA VAL A 7 10.00 -4.28 -28.35
C VAL A 7 11.06 -5.28 -27.86
N PRO A 8 12.33 -5.13 -28.27
CA PRO A 8 13.42 -5.97 -27.77
C PRO A 8 13.66 -5.78 -26.28
N ILE A 9 13.87 -6.88 -25.54
CA ILE A 9 14.16 -6.83 -24.10
C ILE A 9 15.66 -6.67 -23.88
N THR A 10 16.13 -5.42 -23.80
CA THR A 10 17.55 -5.12 -23.57
C THR A 10 17.89 -5.03 -22.08
N PRO A 11 19.16 -5.18 -21.67
CA PRO A 11 19.59 -4.99 -20.29
C PRO A 11 19.22 -3.61 -19.72
N GLU A 12 19.26 -2.57 -20.55
CA GLU A 12 18.87 -1.20 -20.17
C GLU A 12 17.37 -1.12 -19.88
N LEU A 13 16.54 -1.82 -20.67
CA LEU A 13 15.10 -1.88 -20.45
C LEU A 13 14.75 -2.63 -19.17
N VAL A 14 15.45 -3.74 -18.89
CA VAL A 14 15.33 -4.50 -17.65
C VAL A 14 15.68 -3.62 -16.44
N ALA A 15 16.79 -2.88 -16.52
CA ALA A 15 17.20 -1.95 -15.46
C ALA A 15 16.20 -0.79 -15.27
N ALA A 16 15.64 -0.26 -16.36
CA ALA A 16 14.61 0.79 -16.31
C ALA A 16 13.32 0.31 -15.62
N HIS A 17 13.03 -1.00 -15.66
CA HIS A 17 11.95 -1.64 -14.92
C HIS A 17 12.31 -1.94 -13.45
N GLY A 18 13.49 -1.50 -12.97
CA GLY A 18 13.93 -1.70 -11.60
C GLY A 18 14.27 -3.15 -11.24
N LEU A 19 14.45 -4.01 -12.25
CA LEU A 19 14.81 -5.42 -12.06
C LEU A 19 16.33 -5.57 -12.04
N LYS A 20 16.83 -6.33 -11.07
CA LYS A 20 18.25 -6.70 -11.04
C LYS A 20 18.55 -7.81 -12.07
N PRO A 21 19.81 -7.97 -12.51
CA PRO A 21 20.17 -9.03 -13.44
C PRO A 21 19.80 -10.44 -12.98
N ASP A 22 19.93 -10.73 -11.68
CA ASP A 22 19.55 -12.01 -11.08
C ASP A 22 18.03 -12.22 -11.02
N GLU A 23 17.26 -11.14 -10.80
CA GLU A 23 15.80 -11.19 -10.88
C GLU A 23 15.33 -11.45 -12.32
N TYR A 24 15.95 -10.82 -13.31
CA TYR A 24 15.64 -11.08 -14.72
C TYR A 24 16.00 -12.50 -15.14
N GLN A 25 17.16 -13.03 -14.71
CA GLN A 25 17.50 -14.43 -14.96
C GLN A 25 16.42 -15.37 -14.40
N ARG A 26 15.93 -15.09 -13.19
CA ARG A 26 14.85 -15.87 -12.59
C ARG A 26 13.53 -15.77 -13.37
N ILE A 27 13.25 -14.63 -14.01
CA ILE A 27 12.10 -14.49 -14.92
C ILE A 27 12.27 -15.43 -16.12
N LEU A 28 13.46 -15.45 -16.73
CA LEU A 28 13.75 -16.35 -17.86
C LEU A 28 13.58 -17.82 -17.46
N ASP A 29 14.05 -18.20 -16.28
CA ASP A 29 13.94 -19.57 -15.78
C ASP A 29 12.48 -19.97 -15.52
N LEU A 30 11.65 -19.05 -15.00
CA LEU A 30 10.22 -19.29 -14.72
C LEU A 30 9.38 -19.36 -16.00
N VAL A 31 9.67 -18.48 -16.97
CA VAL A 31 8.90 -18.35 -18.21
C VAL A 31 9.38 -19.35 -19.26
N GLY A 32 10.65 -19.77 -19.20
CA GLY A 32 11.28 -20.69 -20.16
C GLY A 32 11.62 -20.05 -21.51
N ARG A 33 11.52 -18.73 -21.63
CA ARG A 33 11.84 -17.93 -22.82
C ARG A 33 12.01 -16.45 -22.45
N GLU A 34 12.42 -15.63 -23.40
CA GLU A 34 12.35 -14.18 -23.26
C GLU A 34 10.89 -13.74 -23.00
N PRO A 35 10.62 -12.93 -21.95
CA PRO A 35 9.30 -12.38 -21.71
C PRO A 35 8.95 -11.34 -22.77
N SER A 36 7.68 -11.14 -23.02
CA SER A 36 7.21 -9.99 -23.77
C SER A 36 7.33 -8.71 -22.97
N PHE A 37 7.27 -7.56 -23.65
CA PHE A 37 7.28 -6.25 -22.99
C PHE A 37 6.17 -6.14 -21.92
N THR A 38 5.00 -6.71 -22.21
CA THR A 38 3.88 -6.73 -21.26
C THR A 38 4.17 -7.65 -20.07
N GLU A 39 4.70 -8.85 -20.33
CA GLU A 39 5.08 -9.78 -19.25
C GLU A 39 6.18 -9.18 -18.36
N LEU A 40 7.19 -8.53 -18.95
CA LEU A 40 8.24 -7.82 -18.21
C LEU A 40 7.66 -6.72 -17.30
N GLY A 41 6.71 -5.93 -17.81
CA GLY A 41 6.01 -4.92 -17.03
C GLY A 41 5.22 -5.50 -15.86
N ILE A 42 4.55 -6.64 -16.06
CA ILE A 42 3.84 -7.36 -14.99
C ILE A 42 4.84 -7.85 -13.93
N PHE A 43 5.96 -8.47 -14.32
CA PHE A 43 6.98 -8.90 -13.35
C PHE A 43 7.54 -7.71 -12.57
N SER A 44 7.87 -6.60 -13.24
CA SER A 44 8.34 -5.37 -12.60
C SER A 44 7.35 -4.84 -11.55
N ALA A 45 6.07 -4.75 -11.89
CA ALA A 45 5.04 -4.28 -10.97
C ALA A 45 4.81 -5.24 -9.79
N MET A 46 4.81 -6.56 -10.04
CA MET A 46 4.53 -7.56 -9.00
C MET A 46 5.73 -7.83 -8.10
N TRP A 47 6.96 -7.67 -8.61
CA TRP A 47 8.19 -7.94 -7.87
C TRP A 47 8.82 -6.68 -7.28
N ASN A 48 8.23 -5.50 -7.41
CA ASN A 48 8.71 -4.32 -6.69
C ASN A 48 8.54 -4.49 -5.15
N GLU A 49 9.23 -3.67 -4.36
CA GLU A 49 9.19 -3.79 -2.89
C GLU A 49 7.78 -3.63 -2.32
N HIS A 50 6.98 -2.74 -2.91
CA HIS A 50 5.61 -2.43 -2.47
C HIS A 50 4.68 -3.65 -2.54
N CYS A 51 4.80 -4.46 -3.60
CA CYS A 51 3.97 -5.65 -3.81
C CYS A 51 4.57 -6.91 -3.17
N SER A 52 5.89 -7.05 -3.20
CA SER A 52 6.57 -8.31 -2.86
C SER A 52 7.08 -8.39 -1.43
N TYR A 53 7.25 -7.24 -0.75
CA TYR A 53 7.80 -7.16 0.60
C TYR A 53 9.16 -7.86 0.72
N LYS A 54 9.99 -7.85 -0.34
CA LYS A 54 11.24 -8.62 -0.44
C LYS A 54 12.16 -8.42 0.77
N SER A 55 12.30 -7.18 1.24
CA SER A 55 13.17 -6.87 2.38
C SER A 55 12.55 -7.18 3.74
N SER A 56 11.23 -7.00 3.86
CA SER A 56 10.50 -7.01 5.14
C SER A 56 9.85 -8.35 5.48
N LYS A 57 9.43 -9.13 4.48
CA LYS A 57 8.72 -10.42 4.65
C LYS A 57 9.45 -11.40 5.56
N LYS A 58 10.79 -11.43 5.52
CA LYS A 58 11.60 -12.29 6.39
C LYS A 58 11.43 -11.96 7.88
N TRP A 59 11.27 -10.67 8.20
CA TRP A 59 11.10 -10.18 9.56
C TRP A 59 9.64 -10.27 10.00
N LEU A 60 8.70 -9.96 9.11
CA LEU A 60 7.27 -10.01 9.43
C LEU A 60 6.81 -11.43 9.82
N ARG A 61 7.48 -12.47 9.31
CA ARG A 61 7.25 -13.88 9.68
C ARG A 61 7.60 -14.21 11.14
N THR A 62 8.35 -13.36 11.85
CA THR A 62 8.69 -13.61 13.25
C THR A 62 7.62 -13.09 14.22
N LEU A 63 6.62 -12.34 13.72
CA LEU A 63 5.55 -11.82 14.55
C LEU A 63 4.55 -12.93 14.92
N PRO A 64 4.02 -12.95 16.16
CA PRO A 64 2.96 -13.86 16.52
C PRO A 64 1.67 -13.50 15.77
N THR A 65 1.05 -14.50 15.13
CA THR A 65 -0.15 -14.31 14.29
C THR A 65 -1.34 -15.16 14.72
N SER A 66 -1.21 -15.91 15.80
CA SER A 66 -2.26 -16.78 16.33
C SER A 66 -2.70 -16.32 17.71
N GLY A 67 -3.97 -16.56 18.02
CA GLY A 67 -4.60 -16.24 19.29
C GLY A 67 -6.04 -16.73 19.30
N PRO A 68 -6.66 -16.90 20.48
CA PRO A 68 -7.99 -17.50 20.57
C PRO A 68 -9.09 -16.69 19.88
N GLN A 69 -8.92 -15.37 19.78
CA GLN A 69 -9.86 -14.48 19.07
C GLN A 69 -9.53 -14.30 17.58
N VAL A 70 -8.41 -14.82 17.08
CA VAL A 70 -8.00 -14.61 15.68
C VAL A 70 -8.78 -15.56 14.79
N ILE A 71 -9.72 -15.01 14.03
CA ILE A 71 -10.46 -15.74 12.98
C ILE A 71 -9.59 -15.79 11.71
N GLN A 72 -9.00 -14.65 11.32
CA GLN A 72 -8.13 -14.55 10.15
C GLN A 72 -6.91 -13.67 10.45
N GLY A 73 -5.72 -14.29 10.33
CA GLY A 73 -4.43 -13.61 10.43
C GLY A 73 -3.91 -13.09 9.07
N PRO A 74 -2.60 -12.79 8.96
CA PRO A 74 -2.01 -12.34 7.70
C PRO A 74 -2.16 -13.37 6.57
N GLY A 75 -2.59 -12.92 5.39
CA GLY A 75 -2.75 -13.76 4.19
C GLY A 75 -3.86 -13.27 3.26
N GLU A 76 -4.88 -12.64 3.84
CA GLU A 76 -6.01 -12.05 3.12
C GLU A 76 -5.93 -10.52 3.12
N ASN A 77 -6.93 -9.87 2.50
CA ASN A 77 -6.98 -8.42 2.39
C ASN A 77 -7.05 -7.71 3.74
N ALA A 78 -7.58 -8.30 4.80
CA ALA A 78 -7.59 -7.72 6.16
C ALA A 78 -7.59 -8.81 7.25
N GLY A 79 -7.27 -8.41 8.49
CA GLY A 79 -7.34 -9.28 9.65
C GLY A 79 -8.74 -9.31 10.26
N VAL A 80 -9.12 -10.43 10.86
CA VAL A 80 -10.44 -10.62 11.47
C VAL A 80 -10.30 -11.19 12.88
N VAL A 81 -10.99 -10.57 13.84
CA VAL A 81 -11.04 -11.03 15.23
C VAL A 81 -12.48 -11.17 15.72
N ASP A 82 -12.73 -12.21 16.52
CA ASP A 82 -13.98 -12.44 17.24
C ASP A 82 -14.11 -11.47 18.42
N ILE A 83 -15.29 -10.89 18.61
CA ILE A 83 -15.62 -10.01 19.75
C ILE A 83 -16.62 -10.62 20.74
N GLY A 84 -17.05 -11.87 20.53
CA GLY A 84 -17.67 -12.72 21.55
C GLY A 84 -19.20 -12.61 21.69
N ASP A 85 -19.87 -11.84 20.84
CA ASP A 85 -21.33 -11.65 20.80
C ASP A 85 -21.97 -12.16 19.50
N GLY A 86 -21.23 -12.98 18.74
CA GLY A 86 -21.64 -13.46 17.42
C GLY A 86 -21.19 -12.55 16.27
N ASP A 87 -20.58 -11.40 16.58
CA ASP A 87 -19.97 -10.51 15.60
C ASP A 87 -18.44 -10.64 15.56
N CYS A 88 -17.84 -10.06 14.52
CA CYS A 88 -16.39 -9.95 14.36
C CYS A 88 -15.98 -8.55 13.90
N VAL A 89 -14.73 -8.19 14.16
CA VAL A 89 -14.13 -6.95 13.67
C VAL A 89 -13.12 -7.26 12.59
N VAL A 90 -13.31 -6.62 11.43
CA VAL A 90 -12.38 -6.65 10.30
C VAL A 90 -11.60 -5.36 10.24
N PHE A 91 -10.28 -5.44 10.22
CA PHE A 91 -9.43 -4.26 10.22
C PHE A 91 -8.13 -4.47 9.47
N LYS A 92 -7.61 -3.38 8.92
CA LYS A 92 -6.29 -3.28 8.30
C LYS A 92 -5.79 -1.85 8.45
N MET A 93 -4.50 -1.68 8.24
CA MET A 93 -3.85 -0.38 8.09
C MET A 93 -3.08 -0.37 6.77
N GLU A 94 -3.15 0.75 6.04
CA GLU A 94 -2.40 0.99 4.81
C GLU A 94 -1.67 2.33 4.90
N SER A 95 -0.69 2.56 4.03
CA SER A 95 0.01 3.83 3.89
C SER A 95 -0.06 4.33 2.45
N HIS A 96 -0.21 5.63 2.26
CA HIS A 96 -0.28 6.25 0.94
C HIS A 96 0.70 7.43 0.81
N ASN A 97 1.94 7.21 1.29
CA ASN A 97 2.91 8.26 1.58
C ASN A 97 3.38 9.03 0.33
N HIS A 98 3.93 8.32 -0.66
CA HIS A 98 4.53 8.94 -1.84
C HIS A 98 3.51 9.74 -2.67
N PRO A 99 2.30 9.23 -2.96
CA PRO A 99 1.31 10.03 -3.68
C PRO A 99 0.79 11.22 -2.86
N SER A 100 0.62 11.07 -1.54
CA SER A 100 0.18 12.19 -0.67
C SER A 100 1.22 13.29 -0.54
N TYR A 101 2.50 12.99 -0.82
CA TYR A 101 3.52 14.01 -0.98
C TYR A 101 3.32 14.80 -2.29
N ILE A 102 3.14 14.11 -3.41
CA ILE A 102 3.05 14.75 -4.74
C ILE A 102 1.75 15.53 -4.90
N GLU A 103 0.62 14.94 -4.52
CA GLU A 103 -0.70 15.57 -4.57
C GLU A 103 -1.46 15.17 -3.29
N PRO A 104 -1.52 16.07 -2.29
CA PRO A 104 -1.97 15.70 -0.94
C PRO A 104 -3.43 15.29 -0.84
N TYR A 105 -4.31 15.90 -1.64
CA TYR A 105 -5.74 15.65 -1.54
C TYR A 105 -6.08 14.25 -2.07
N GLN A 106 -5.75 14.00 -3.33
CA GLN A 106 -5.99 12.74 -4.02
C GLN A 106 -5.16 11.63 -3.40
N GLY A 107 -3.89 11.88 -3.05
CA GLY A 107 -3.06 10.86 -2.40
C GLY A 107 -3.69 10.36 -1.09
N ALA A 108 -4.25 11.25 -0.28
CA ALA A 108 -4.93 10.86 0.94
C ALA A 108 -6.31 10.23 0.67
N ALA A 109 -7.08 10.82 -0.24
CA ALA A 109 -8.42 10.33 -0.60
C ALA A 109 -8.37 8.91 -1.18
N THR A 110 -7.42 8.60 -2.06
CA THR A 110 -7.26 7.26 -2.62
C THR A 110 -6.74 6.26 -1.59
N GLY A 111 -5.97 6.72 -0.59
CA GLY A 111 -5.59 5.90 0.56
C GLY A 111 -6.79 5.50 1.41
N VAL A 112 -7.70 6.44 1.71
CA VAL A 112 -8.98 6.12 2.39
C VAL A 112 -9.81 5.18 1.54
N GLY A 113 -9.89 5.42 0.24
CA GLY A 113 -10.59 4.51 -0.68
C GLY A 113 -10.02 3.09 -0.62
N GLY A 114 -8.70 2.93 -0.75
CA GLY A 114 -7.99 1.64 -0.73
C GLY A 114 -8.33 0.81 0.50
N ILE A 115 -8.15 1.39 1.70
CA ILE A 115 -8.37 0.66 2.94
C ILE A 115 -9.84 0.27 3.16
N LEU A 116 -10.79 1.12 2.73
CA LEU A 116 -12.21 0.78 2.76
C LEU A 116 -12.51 -0.40 1.82
N ARG A 117 -11.77 -0.54 0.72
CA ARG A 117 -11.90 -1.70 -0.18
C ARG A 117 -11.41 -2.99 0.41
N ASP A 118 -10.29 -2.94 1.12
CA ASP A 118 -9.77 -4.10 1.81
C ASP A 118 -10.76 -4.65 2.83
N VAL A 119 -11.43 -3.77 3.59
CA VAL A 119 -12.45 -4.19 4.56
C VAL A 119 -13.71 -4.71 3.87
N PHE A 120 -14.25 -3.99 2.86
CA PHE A 120 -15.51 -4.43 2.24
C PHE A 120 -15.36 -5.76 1.50
N THR A 121 -14.19 -6.03 0.89
CA THR A 121 -13.94 -7.29 0.15
C THR A 121 -13.89 -8.52 1.06
N MET A 122 -13.72 -8.33 2.37
CA MET A 122 -13.86 -9.39 3.37
C MET A 122 -15.32 -9.69 3.74
N GLY A 123 -16.29 -8.98 3.15
CA GLY A 123 -17.71 -9.10 3.47
C GLY A 123 -18.15 -8.26 4.68
N ALA A 124 -17.27 -7.43 5.23
CA ALA A 124 -17.60 -6.56 6.37
C ALA A 124 -18.05 -5.17 5.91
N ARG A 125 -18.96 -4.56 6.66
CA ARG A 125 -19.33 -3.15 6.45
C ARG A 125 -18.32 -2.25 7.16
N PRO A 126 -17.61 -1.35 6.47
CA PRO A 126 -16.79 -0.35 7.14
C PRO A 126 -17.68 0.57 8.00
N VAL A 127 -17.35 0.72 9.28
CA VAL A 127 -18.13 1.53 10.23
C VAL A 127 -17.33 2.71 10.82
N ALA A 128 -16.00 2.64 10.75
CA ALA A 128 -15.11 3.65 11.26
C ALA A 128 -13.77 3.60 10.49
N ALA A 129 -13.15 4.75 10.34
CA ALA A 129 -11.78 4.90 9.88
C ALA A 129 -10.95 5.63 10.94
N MET A 130 -9.64 5.43 10.90
CA MET A 130 -8.66 6.17 11.70
C MET A 130 -7.51 6.62 10.81
N ASN A 131 -6.83 7.71 11.19
CA ASN A 131 -5.67 8.22 10.46
C ASN A 131 -4.40 8.23 11.31
N ALA A 132 -3.26 7.92 10.68
CA ALA A 132 -1.94 8.04 11.28
C ALA A 132 -1.10 9.02 10.43
N LEU A 133 -1.11 10.29 10.83
CA LEU A 133 -0.49 11.37 10.05
C LEU A 133 0.86 11.76 10.64
N ARG A 134 1.85 11.93 9.75
CA ARG A 134 3.21 12.37 10.09
C ARG A 134 3.64 13.45 9.10
N PHE A 135 4.01 14.62 9.60
CA PHE A 135 4.43 15.75 8.78
C PHE A 135 5.78 16.29 9.26
N GLY A 136 6.41 17.12 8.41
CA GLY A 136 7.61 17.87 8.75
C GLY A 136 7.39 18.88 9.89
N ALA A 137 8.41 19.67 10.19
CA ALA A 137 8.33 20.73 11.18
C ALA A 137 7.16 21.71 10.86
N PRO A 138 6.41 22.20 11.86
CA PRO A 138 5.24 23.06 11.63
C PRO A 138 5.56 24.38 10.90
N ASP A 139 6.77 24.90 11.06
CA ASP A 139 7.28 26.11 10.42
C ASP A 139 7.81 25.87 9.00
N HIS A 140 8.02 24.63 8.59
CA HIS A 140 8.51 24.31 7.26
C HIS A 140 7.50 24.79 6.18
N PRO A 141 7.95 25.48 5.11
CA PRO A 141 7.08 26.12 4.12
C PRO A 141 5.99 25.22 3.52
N LYS A 142 6.33 23.95 3.28
CA LYS A 142 5.43 22.97 2.66
C LYS A 142 4.47 22.28 3.63
N THR A 143 4.74 22.27 4.94
CA THR A 143 3.97 21.49 5.92
C THR A 143 2.50 21.88 5.94
N ARG A 144 2.20 23.19 5.94
CA ARG A 144 0.81 23.67 5.94
C ARG A 144 0.01 23.19 4.72
N HIS A 145 0.63 23.18 3.54
CA HIS A 145 0.00 22.72 2.31
C HIS A 145 -0.33 21.22 2.39
N LEU A 146 0.63 20.39 2.83
CA LEU A 146 0.42 18.95 2.98
C LEU A 146 -0.67 18.64 4.01
N VAL A 147 -0.62 19.27 5.19
CA VAL A 147 -1.62 19.06 6.25
C VAL A 147 -3.02 19.39 5.73
N ALA A 148 -3.17 20.57 5.11
CA ALA A 148 -4.47 21.01 4.60
C ALA A 148 -5.01 20.06 3.53
N GLY A 149 -4.19 19.66 2.56
CA GLY A 149 -4.62 18.79 1.48
C GLY A 149 -4.90 17.35 1.95
N VAL A 150 -4.03 16.76 2.79
CA VAL A 150 -4.24 15.40 3.32
C VAL A 150 -5.51 15.32 4.16
N VAL A 151 -5.71 16.25 5.11
CA VAL A 151 -6.92 16.25 5.95
C VAL A 151 -8.18 16.47 5.11
N SER A 152 -8.11 17.36 4.12
CA SER A 152 -9.21 17.58 3.18
C SER A 152 -9.50 16.34 2.33
N GLY A 153 -8.48 15.60 1.90
CA GLY A 153 -8.62 14.36 1.13
C GLY A 153 -9.23 13.22 1.95
N VAL A 154 -8.76 13.05 3.19
CA VAL A 154 -9.33 12.08 4.14
C VAL A 154 -10.81 12.37 4.38
N GLY A 155 -11.14 13.62 4.72
CA GLY A 155 -12.53 14.04 4.92
C GLY A 155 -13.37 13.94 3.65
N GLY A 156 -12.81 14.34 2.50
CA GLY A 156 -13.49 14.34 1.21
C GLY A 156 -13.96 12.94 0.81
N TYR A 157 -13.10 11.93 0.93
CA TYR A 157 -13.49 10.56 0.62
C TYR A 157 -14.39 9.95 1.71
N GLY A 158 -13.99 10.06 2.99
CA GLY A 158 -14.71 9.44 4.11
C GLY A 158 -16.14 9.97 4.26
N ASN A 159 -16.34 11.29 4.18
CA ASN A 159 -17.66 11.91 4.28
C ASN A 159 -18.56 11.54 3.10
N SER A 160 -17.99 11.48 1.89
CA SER A 160 -18.76 11.11 0.69
C SER A 160 -19.15 9.63 0.69
N PHE A 161 -18.27 8.76 1.20
CA PHE A 161 -18.53 7.33 1.33
C PHE A 161 -19.47 7.01 2.51
N GLY A 162 -19.55 7.89 3.50
CA GLY A 162 -20.40 7.73 4.68
C GLY A 162 -19.73 6.97 5.84
N VAL A 163 -18.40 6.95 5.90
CA VAL A 163 -17.64 6.30 6.98
C VAL A 163 -16.89 7.36 7.78
N PRO A 164 -17.18 7.53 9.08
CA PRO A 164 -16.56 8.57 9.89
C PRO A 164 -15.09 8.23 10.18
N THR A 165 -14.21 9.23 10.07
CA THR A 165 -12.90 9.16 10.70
C THR A 165 -13.08 9.47 12.19
N VAL A 166 -13.07 8.44 13.04
CA VAL A 166 -13.46 8.55 14.46
C VAL A 166 -12.30 8.93 15.38
N GLY A 167 -11.07 8.86 14.87
CA GLY A 167 -9.87 9.20 15.64
C GLY A 167 -8.60 8.98 14.84
N GLY A 168 -7.47 9.10 15.52
CA GLY A 168 -6.17 8.92 14.92
C GLY A 168 -5.08 9.66 15.69
N GLU A 169 -3.94 9.85 15.02
CA GLU A 169 -2.78 10.51 15.57
C GLU A 169 -2.13 11.43 14.54
N VAL A 170 -1.60 12.55 15.01
CA VAL A 170 -0.88 13.53 14.20
C VAL A 170 0.41 13.88 14.91
N ASN A 171 1.54 13.73 14.22
CA ASN A 171 2.84 14.12 14.75
C ASN A 171 3.61 14.99 13.74
N PHE A 172 4.40 15.91 14.28
CA PHE A 172 5.29 16.79 13.54
C PHE A 172 6.72 16.56 14.02
N ASP A 173 7.64 16.27 13.11
CA ASP A 173 9.05 16.08 13.44
C ASP A 173 9.92 16.49 12.24
N ALA A 174 11.03 17.19 12.50
CA ALA A 174 11.92 17.69 11.47
C ALA A 174 12.53 16.58 10.59
N ARG A 175 12.57 15.32 11.06
CA ARG A 175 12.99 14.16 10.24
C ARG A 175 12.10 13.94 9.02
N TYR A 176 10.85 14.38 9.08
CA TYR A 176 9.92 14.30 7.96
C TYR A 176 10.05 15.49 7.02
N ASN A 177 11.03 16.38 7.24
CA ASN A 177 11.31 17.50 6.32
C ASN A 177 11.87 17.04 4.96
N GLY A 178 12.20 15.77 4.78
CA GLY A 178 12.52 15.19 3.47
C GLY A 178 11.32 14.49 2.80
N ASN A 179 10.24 14.26 3.57
CA ASN A 179 9.00 13.65 3.11
C ASN A 179 7.97 14.74 2.73
N ILE A 180 8.46 15.82 2.09
CA ILE A 180 7.70 17.04 1.77
C ILE A 180 7.94 17.56 0.37
#